data_AF-A0A9E5FV03-F1
#
_entry.id   AF-A0A9E5FV03-F1
#
_cell.length_a   1.000
_cell.length_b   1.000
_cell.length_c   1.000
_cell.angle_alpha   90.00
_cell.angle_beta   90.00
_cell.angle_gamma   90.00
#
_symmetry.space_group_name_H-M   'P 1'
#
loop_
_entity.id
_entity.type
_entity.pdbx_description
1 polymer ?
#
loop_
_entity_poly.entity_id
_entity_poly.type
_entity_poly.pdbx_seq_one_letter_code
_entity_poly.pdbx_strand_id
1 'polypeptide(L)'
;MLLFSRGDVDAAWTVEPWVTRLTTEFGGEILVENKESIITVLATSKSALAKNQRGIEAFVRSHYLLRDQLLADRTWHENLVRNGIGGETRSAAPKAEIINPALGRVILDSREDEQIRYQRLLSSFKHAIKDSQESGLLNGDAPIEPLLESLVPDPAPANPAIPVPAQ
;
A
#
# COMPACT_ATOMS: atom_id res chain seq x y z
N MET A 1 7.52 17.09 9.70
CA MET A 1 7.25 18.42 9.09
C MET A 1 8.10 19.53 9.70
N LEU A 2 8.41 19.52 11.00
CA LEU A 2 9.17 20.61 11.64
C LEU A 2 10.51 20.93 10.98
N LEU A 3 11.27 19.90 10.55
CA LEU A 3 12.54 20.11 9.83
C LEU A 3 12.32 20.85 8.50
N PHE A 4 11.35 20.40 7.69
CA PHE A 4 11.01 21.03 6.41
C PHE A 4 10.53 22.48 6.61
N SER A 5 9.64 22.72 7.58
CA SER A 5 9.12 24.06 7.87
C SER A 5 10.17 25.05 8.38
N ARG A 6 11.28 24.55 8.96
CA ARG A 6 12.39 25.35 9.45
C ARG A 6 13.47 25.59 8.40
N GLY A 7 13.38 24.90 7.25
CA GLY A 7 14.45 24.90 6.24
C GLY A 7 15.65 24.05 6.62
N ASP A 8 15.51 23.13 7.58
CA ASP A 8 16.59 22.21 7.98
C ASP A 8 16.80 21.07 6.96
N VAL A 9 15.84 20.86 6.06
CA VAL A 9 15.93 19.92 4.93
C VAL A 9 15.38 20.56 3.66
N ASP A 10 16.07 20.37 2.53
CA ASP A 10 15.68 20.95 1.24
C ASP A 10 14.57 20.16 0.54
N ALA A 11 14.49 18.86 0.78
CA ALA A 11 13.52 17.95 0.18
C ALA A 11 13.22 16.75 1.09
N ALA A 12 12.07 16.10 0.85
CA ALA A 12 11.70 14.87 1.55
C ALA A 12 11.12 13.84 0.57
N TRP A 13 11.64 12.61 0.62
CA TRP A 13 11.01 11.45 -0.01
C TRP A 13 10.03 10.83 0.98
N THR A 14 8.73 10.92 0.70
CA THR A 14 7.68 10.47 1.61
C THR A 14 6.42 10.01 0.88
N VAL A 15 5.48 9.42 1.62
CA VAL A 15 4.23 8.87 1.12
C VAL A 15 3.03 9.64 1.67
N GLU A 16 1.83 9.37 1.16
CA GLU A 16 0.60 9.91 1.70
C GLU A 16 0.34 9.42 3.14
N PRO A 17 -0.29 10.23 4.02
CA PRO A 17 -0.85 11.56 3.77
C PRO A 17 0.16 12.71 3.93
N TRP A 18 1.45 12.42 4.10
CA TRP A 18 2.48 13.44 4.38
C TRP A 18 2.74 14.34 3.18
N VAL A 19 2.66 13.81 1.95
CA VAL A 19 2.75 14.61 0.71
C VAL A 19 1.64 15.65 0.68
N THR A 20 0.39 15.26 0.95
CA THR A 20 -0.72 16.21 1.01
C THR A 20 -0.48 17.27 2.08
N ARG A 21 0.00 16.91 3.27
CA ARG A 21 0.31 17.90 4.31
C ARG A 21 1.47 18.83 3.93
N LEU A 22 2.54 18.33 3.30
CA LEU A 22 3.69 19.15 2.87
C LEU A 22 3.24 20.23 1.88
N THR A 23 2.41 19.83 0.92
CA THR A 23 1.94 20.73 -0.14
C THR A 23 0.88 21.72 0.33
N THR A 24 -0.03 21.31 1.25
CA THR A 24 -1.13 22.18 1.70
C THR A 24 -0.79 23.03 2.93
N GLU A 25 0.02 22.51 3.86
CA GLU A 25 0.29 23.19 5.15
C GLU A 25 1.66 23.90 5.16
N PHE A 26 2.62 23.48 4.33
CA PHE A 26 4.03 23.92 4.42
C PHE A 26 4.60 24.47 3.12
N GLY A 27 3.77 24.67 2.08
CA GLY A 27 4.19 25.28 0.81
C GLY A 27 5.17 24.43 -0.01
N GLY A 28 5.27 23.13 0.28
CA GLY A 28 6.09 22.21 -0.51
C GLY A 28 5.52 21.98 -1.90
N GLU A 29 6.37 21.60 -2.84
CA GLU A 29 6.00 21.22 -4.20
C GLU A 29 6.41 19.78 -4.50
N ILE A 30 5.62 19.07 -5.31
CA ILE A 30 5.95 17.71 -5.74
C ILE A 30 6.96 17.83 -6.88
N LEU A 31 8.22 17.45 -6.62
CA LEU A 31 9.28 17.43 -7.64
C LEU A 31 9.26 16.15 -8.48
N VAL A 32 9.02 15.00 -7.83
CA VAL A 32 8.99 13.68 -8.46
C VAL A 32 7.84 12.87 -7.87
N GLU A 33 7.10 12.18 -8.73
CA GLU A 33 6.06 11.23 -8.35
C GLU A 33 6.31 9.89 -9.09
N ASN A 34 6.41 8.78 -8.35
CA ASN A 34 6.55 7.46 -8.93
C ASN A 34 5.34 6.59 -8.58
N LYS A 35 4.35 6.57 -9.49
CA LYS A 35 3.07 5.85 -9.30
C LYS A 35 3.18 4.34 -9.45
N GLU A 36 4.23 3.86 -10.10
CA GLU A 36 4.44 2.43 -10.39
C GLU A 36 5.25 1.73 -9.29
N SER A 37 5.78 2.49 -8.32
CA SER A 37 6.53 1.93 -7.19
C SER A 37 5.63 1.18 -6.23
N ILE A 38 5.98 -0.07 -5.96
CA ILE A 38 5.34 -0.88 -4.92
C ILE A 38 5.86 -0.40 -3.56
N ILE A 39 5.04 0.34 -2.83
CA ILE A 39 5.40 0.89 -1.51
C ILE A 39 4.90 0.03 -0.33
N THR A 40 3.93 -0.85 -0.57
CA THR A 40 3.31 -1.68 0.49
C THR A 40 3.08 -3.10 -0.02
N VAL A 41 3.52 -4.09 0.75
CA VAL A 41 3.31 -5.52 0.48
C VAL A 41 2.84 -6.23 1.73
N LEU A 42 1.97 -7.24 1.55
CA LEU A 42 1.64 -8.18 2.62
C LEU A 42 2.57 -9.39 2.52
N ALA A 43 3.37 -9.61 3.56
CA ALA A 43 4.34 -10.69 3.60
C ALA A 43 4.10 -11.61 4.81
N THR A 44 4.52 -12.87 4.68
CA THR A 44 4.55 -13.85 5.78
C THR A 44 5.85 -14.64 5.73
N SER A 45 6.24 -15.21 6.86
CA SER A 45 7.42 -16.10 6.88
C SER A 45 7.07 -17.50 6.36
N LYS A 46 8.06 -18.19 5.77
CA LYS A 46 7.91 -19.60 5.37
C LYS A 46 7.44 -20.50 6.51
N SER A 47 7.93 -20.26 7.73
CA SER A 47 7.50 -21.04 8.91
C SER A 47 6.05 -20.81 9.28
N ALA A 48 5.56 -19.56 9.22
CA ALA A 48 4.16 -19.27 9.52
C ALA A 48 3.24 -19.87 8.45
N LEU A 49 3.63 -19.75 7.17
CA LEU A 49 2.90 -20.35 6.06
C LEU A 49 2.79 -21.88 6.21
N ALA A 50 3.89 -22.57 6.53
CA ALA A 50 3.88 -24.01 6.74
C ALA A 50 2.99 -24.45 7.92
N LYS A 51 2.88 -23.62 8.97
CA LYS A 51 2.09 -23.94 10.17
C LYS A 51 0.60 -23.64 10.00
N ASN A 52 0.23 -22.61 9.25
CA ASN A 52 -1.15 -22.16 9.12
C ASN A 52 -1.46 -21.60 7.72
N GLN A 53 -1.21 -22.41 6.68
CA GLN A 53 -1.45 -22.00 5.30
C GLN A 53 -2.90 -21.54 5.08
N ARG A 54 -3.87 -22.35 5.51
CA ARG A 54 -5.30 -22.06 5.33
C ARG A 54 -5.71 -20.71 5.96
N GLY A 55 -5.24 -20.43 7.19
CA GLY A 55 -5.56 -19.18 7.87
C GLY A 55 -4.92 -17.96 7.19
N ILE A 56 -3.67 -18.09 6.75
CA ILE A 56 -2.96 -17.04 6.03
C ILE A 56 -3.63 -16.76 4.67
N GLU A 57 -3.97 -17.79 3.90
CA GLU A 57 -4.66 -17.58 2.62
C GLU A 57 -6.05 -16.96 2.82
N ALA A 58 -6.79 -17.35 3.86
CA ALA A 58 -8.06 -16.71 4.20
C ALA A 58 -7.88 -15.23 4.53
N PHE A 59 -6.85 -14.88 5.28
CA PHE A 59 -6.51 -13.49 5.61
C PHE A 59 -6.13 -12.67 4.37
N VAL A 60 -5.37 -13.25 3.44
CA VAL A 60 -5.05 -12.62 2.15
C VAL A 60 -6.32 -12.41 1.31
N ARG A 61 -7.22 -13.41 1.24
CA ARG A 61 -8.51 -13.27 0.55
C ARG A 61 -9.38 -12.18 1.18
N SER A 62 -9.34 -12.00 2.51
CA SER A 62 -10.01 -10.87 3.18
C SER A 62 -9.44 -9.51 2.78
N HIS A 63 -8.14 -9.40 2.50
CA HIS A 63 -7.54 -8.16 1.97
C HIS A 63 -8.06 -7.84 0.56
N TYR A 64 -8.22 -8.85 -0.31
CA TYR A 64 -8.81 -8.64 -1.64
C TYR A 64 -10.25 -8.15 -1.56
N LEU A 65 -11.05 -8.73 -0.65
CA LEU A 65 -12.43 -8.27 -0.42
C LEU A 65 -12.47 -6.84 0.12
N LEU A 66 -11.61 -6.52 1.09
CA LEU A 66 -11.51 -5.17 1.65
C LEU A 66 -11.11 -4.16 0.56
N ARG A 67 -10.09 -4.48 -0.25
CA ARG A 67 -9.69 -3.64 -1.39
C ARG A 67 -10.87 -3.35 -2.30
N ASP A 68 -11.60 -4.38 -2.72
CA ASP A 68 -12.73 -4.21 -3.63
C ASP A 68 -13.79 -3.28 -3.04
N GLN A 69 -14.07 -3.41 -1.74
CA GLN A 69 -14.99 -2.51 -1.03
C GLN A 69 -14.48 -1.07 -0.96
N LEU A 70 -13.18 -0.88 -0.70
CA LEU A 70 -12.53 0.44 -0.67
C LEU A 70 -12.53 1.14 -2.04
N LEU A 71 -12.47 0.37 -3.12
CA LEU A 71 -12.55 0.87 -4.49
C LEU A 71 -14.00 1.16 -4.91
N ALA A 72 -14.96 0.37 -4.43
CA ALA A 72 -16.38 0.54 -4.75
C ALA A 72 -17.05 1.71 -4.01
N ASP A 73 -16.63 2.00 -2.77
CA ASP A 73 -17.20 3.08 -1.97
C ASP A 73 -16.11 4.01 -1.43
N ARG A 74 -15.92 5.11 -2.17
CA ARG A 74 -14.93 6.12 -1.83
C ARG A 74 -15.26 6.88 -0.54
N THR A 75 -16.53 7.14 -0.27
CA THR A 75 -16.97 7.84 0.93
C THR A 75 -16.72 6.98 2.16
N TRP A 76 -17.02 5.69 2.08
CA TRP A 76 -16.72 4.74 3.12
C TRP A 76 -15.22 4.58 3.35
N HIS A 77 -14.41 4.48 2.27
CA HIS A 77 -12.95 4.46 2.35
C HIS A 77 -12.41 5.68 3.10
N GLU A 78 -12.84 6.90 2.76
CA GLU A 78 -12.42 8.11 3.45
C GLU A 78 -12.78 8.07 4.94
N ASN A 79 -14.01 7.71 5.27
CA ASN A 79 -14.46 7.62 6.66
C ASN A 79 -13.69 6.56 7.44
N LEU A 80 -13.43 5.39 6.85
CA LEU A 80 -12.66 4.32 7.46
C LEU A 80 -11.25 4.80 7.81
N VAL A 81 -10.56 5.45 6.88
CA VAL A 81 -9.19 5.95 7.07
C VAL A 81 -9.15 7.05 8.12
N ARG A 82 -10.08 8.02 8.06
CA ARG A 82 -10.15 9.12 9.04
C ARG A 82 -10.37 8.60 10.45
N ASN A 83 -11.33 7.70 10.63
CA ASN A 83 -11.64 7.12 11.93
C ASN A 83 -10.50 6.21 12.42
N GLY A 84 -9.92 5.40 11.53
CA GLY A 84 -8.77 4.55 11.84
C GLY A 84 -7.57 5.35 12.33
N ILE A 85 -7.16 6.40 11.60
CA ILE A 85 -6.05 7.26 12.02
C ILE A 85 -6.36 7.93 13.35
N GLY A 86 -7.56 8.48 13.55
CA GLY A 86 -7.95 9.09 14.81
C GLY A 86 -7.89 8.10 15.99
N GLY A 87 -8.38 6.89 15.78
CA GLY A 87 -8.34 5.81 16.77
C GLY A 87 -6.90 5.40 17.15
N GLU A 88 -6.06 5.12 16.15
CA GLU A 88 -4.67 4.69 16.37
C GLU A 88 -3.80 5.78 17.01
N THR A 89 -4.01 7.04 16.61
CA THR A 89 -3.27 8.19 17.17
C THR A 89 -3.87 8.72 18.47
N ARG A 90 -5.02 8.17 18.90
CA ARG A 90 -5.81 8.63 20.05
C ARG A 90 -6.11 10.14 19.98
N SER A 91 -6.37 10.64 18.76
CA SER A 91 -6.69 12.03 18.50
C SER A 91 -8.00 12.18 17.73
N ALA A 92 -8.45 13.42 17.52
CA ALA A 92 -9.55 13.68 16.60
C ALA A 92 -9.21 13.12 15.21
N ALA A 93 -10.23 12.59 14.52
CA ALA A 93 -10.08 12.12 13.16
C ALA A 93 -9.57 13.26 12.25
N PRO A 94 -8.58 13.00 11.37
CA PRO A 94 -8.10 14.01 10.43
C PRO A 94 -9.24 14.59 9.59
N LYS A 95 -9.08 15.84 9.14
CA LYS A 95 -10.07 16.50 8.26
C LYS A 95 -10.13 15.81 6.90
N ALA A 96 -11.34 15.76 6.33
CA ALA A 96 -11.57 15.25 4.97
C ALA A 96 -10.71 15.98 3.93
N GLU A 97 -10.49 17.29 4.10
CA GLU A 97 -9.66 18.14 3.24
C GLU A 97 -8.19 17.66 3.11
N ILE A 98 -7.67 16.93 4.11
CA ILE A 98 -6.33 16.34 4.06
C ILE A 98 -6.38 14.91 3.52
N ILE A 99 -7.40 14.13 3.91
CA ILE A 99 -7.46 12.71 3.54
C ILE A 99 -7.95 12.50 2.11
N ASN A 100 -8.91 13.29 1.63
CA ASN A 100 -9.48 13.12 0.30
C ASN A 100 -8.44 13.27 -0.83
N PRO A 101 -7.60 14.34 -0.85
CA PRO A 101 -6.53 14.46 -1.84
C PRO A 101 -5.48 13.36 -1.68
N ALA A 102 -5.12 13.02 -0.44
CA ALA A 102 -4.13 11.98 -0.15
C ALA A 102 -4.55 10.63 -0.72
N LEU A 103 -5.78 10.23 -0.45
CA LEU A 103 -6.35 9.00 -0.98
C LEU A 103 -6.50 9.03 -2.51
N GLY A 104 -6.48 10.21 -3.15
CA GLY A 104 -6.54 10.35 -4.60
C GLY A 104 -5.23 9.95 -5.30
N ARG A 105 -4.12 9.94 -4.55
CA ARG A 105 -2.80 9.50 -5.03
C ARG A 105 -2.45 8.07 -4.60
N VAL A 106 -3.25 7.47 -3.71
CA VAL A 106 -3.08 6.08 -3.29
C VAL A 106 -3.70 5.15 -4.32
N ILE A 107 -2.88 4.28 -4.92
CA ILE A 107 -3.31 3.25 -5.86
C ILE A 107 -3.33 1.91 -5.11
N LEU A 108 -4.50 1.27 -5.10
CA LEU A 108 -4.63 -0.10 -4.61
C LEU A 108 -4.49 -1.07 -5.77
N ASP A 109 -3.81 -2.18 -5.53
CA ASP A 109 -3.48 -3.20 -6.55
C ASP A 109 -4.77 -3.80 -7.15
N SER A 110 -5.00 -3.65 -8.45
CA SER A 110 -6.20 -4.19 -9.11
C SER A 110 -6.20 -5.72 -9.16
N ARG A 111 -7.37 -6.32 -9.40
CA ARG A 111 -7.47 -7.75 -9.74
C ARG A 111 -6.63 -8.03 -10.99
N GLU A 112 -5.82 -9.08 -10.95
CA GLU A 112 -4.87 -9.41 -12.00
C GLU A 112 -4.70 -10.93 -12.08
N ASP A 113 -4.39 -11.43 -13.27
CA ASP A 113 -4.00 -12.83 -13.46
C ASP A 113 -2.74 -13.16 -12.65
N GLU A 114 -2.66 -14.38 -12.13
CA GLU A 114 -1.57 -14.79 -11.25
C GLU A 114 -0.20 -14.71 -11.95
N GLN A 115 -0.12 -15.12 -13.21
CA GLN A 115 1.13 -15.11 -13.95
C GLN A 115 1.56 -13.69 -14.28
N ILE A 116 0.62 -12.83 -14.68
CA ILE A 116 0.90 -11.41 -14.94
C ILE A 116 1.40 -10.74 -13.66
N ARG A 117 0.71 -10.98 -12.53
CA ARG A 117 1.09 -10.44 -11.23
C ARG A 117 2.48 -10.92 -10.79
N TYR A 118 2.77 -12.21 -10.95
CA TYR A 118 4.08 -12.76 -10.65
C TYR A 118 5.18 -12.04 -11.44
N GLN A 119 5.02 -11.86 -12.75
CA GLN A 119 6.01 -11.20 -13.60
C GLN A 119 6.19 -9.72 -13.23
N ARG A 120 5.10 -9.00 -12.95
CA ARG A 120 5.14 -7.61 -12.51
C ARG A 120 5.90 -7.46 -11.20
N LEU A 121 5.55 -8.25 -10.17
CA LEU A 121 6.23 -8.24 -8.88
C LEU A 121 7.71 -8.61 -9.01
N LEU A 122 8.02 -9.66 -9.78
CA LEU A 122 9.39 -10.08 -10.01
C LEU A 122 10.22 -8.98 -10.67
N SER A 123 9.68 -8.32 -11.69
CA SER A 123 10.33 -7.19 -12.37
C SER A 123 10.60 -6.03 -11.41
N SER A 124 9.58 -5.61 -10.66
CA SER A 124 9.69 -4.50 -9.70
C SER A 124 10.71 -4.79 -8.60
N PHE A 125 10.71 -6.00 -8.03
CA PHE A 125 11.69 -6.36 -7.00
C PHE A 125 13.11 -6.52 -7.54
N LYS A 126 13.27 -7.05 -8.76
CA LYS A 126 14.59 -7.08 -9.42
C LYS A 126 15.14 -5.68 -9.65
N HIS A 127 14.29 -4.75 -10.06
CA HIS A 127 14.66 -3.35 -10.19
C HIS A 127 15.08 -2.76 -8.84
N ALA A 128 14.29 -2.95 -7.79
CA ALA A 128 14.60 -2.45 -6.45
C ALA A 128 15.89 -3.04 -5.86
N ILE A 129 16.16 -4.33 -6.08
CA ILE A 129 17.41 -4.99 -5.70
C ILE A 129 18.59 -4.36 -6.44
N LYS A 130 18.46 -4.19 -7.76
CA LYS A 130 19.48 -3.57 -8.59
C LYS A 130 19.80 -2.15 -8.11
N ASP A 131 18.79 -1.31 -7.92
CA ASP A 131 18.98 0.07 -7.44
C ASP A 131 19.66 0.09 -6.07
N SER A 132 19.25 -0.81 -5.17
CA SER A 132 19.84 -0.93 -3.83
C SER A 132 21.30 -1.38 -3.86
N GLN A 133 21.68 -2.24 -4.81
CA GLN A 133 23.06 -2.67 -5.01
C GLN A 133 23.91 -1.56 -5.64
N GLU A 134 23.39 -0.89 -6.68
CA GLU A 134 24.06 0.23 -7.35
C GLU A 134 24.27 1.42 -6.41
N SER A 135 23.36 1.63 -5.46
CA SER A 135 23.48 2.66 -4.42
C SER A 135 24.33 2.22 -3.21
N GLY A 136 24.82 0.97 -3.17
CA GLY A 136 25.58 0.42 -2.06
C GLY A 136 24.79 0.18 -0.76
N LEU A 137 23.45 0.19 -0.83
CA LEU A 137 22.57 -0.12 0.31
C LEU A 137 22.44 -1.62 0.57
N LEU A 138 22.56 -2.44 -0.47
CA LEU A 138 22.48 -3.89 -0.40
C LEU A 138 23.78 -4.52 -0.92
N ASN A 139 24.38 -5.36 -0.08
CA ASN A 139 25.57 -6.14 -0.46
C ASN A 139 25.17 -7.59 -0.73
N GLY A 140 25.74 -8.16 -1.80
CA GLY A 140 25.52 -9.56 -2.17
C GLY A 140 24.18 -9.83 -2.85
N ASP A 141 23.87 -11.12 -2.97
CA ASP A 141 22.67 -11.60 -3.66
C ASP A 141 21.45 -11.62 -2.74
N ALA A 142 20.28 -11.26 -3.30
CA ALA A 142 18.99 -11.32 -2.63
C ALA A 142 17.96 -12.02 -3.54
N PRO A 143 17.91 -13.37 -3.56
CA PRO A 143 17.00 -14.09 -4.45
C PRO A 143 15.54 -13.83 -4.03
N ILE A 144 14.74 -13.32 -4.97
CA ILE A 144 13.36 -12.90 -4.71
C ILE A 144 12.33 -13.91 -5.22
N GLU A 145 12.68 -14.71 -6.23
CA GLU A 145 11.82 -15.70 -6.84
C GLU A 145 11.17 -16.63 -5.80
N PRO A 146 11.90 -17.17 -4.80
CA PRO A 146 11.31 -18.06 -3.80
C PRO A 146 10.32 -17.38 -2.83
N LEU A 147 10.27 -16.05 -2.82
CA LEU A 147 9.30 -15.30 -2.03
C LEU A 147 7.95 -15.16 -2.76
N LEU A 148 7.93 -15.40 -4.07
CA LEU A 148 6.75 -15.27 -4.93
C LEU A 148 6.11 -16.61 -5.29
N GLU A 149 6.65 -17.73 -4.82
CA GLU A 149 6.12 -19.08 -5.08
C GLU A 149 4.79 -19.36 -4.38
N SER A 150 4.42 -18.54 -3.39
CA SER A 150 3.22 -18.74 -2.56
C SER A 150 2.23 -17.58 -2.68
N LEU A 151 2.15 -16.96 -3.86
CA LEU A 151 1.12 -15.96 -4.13
C LEU A 151 -0.26 -16.60 -4.00
N VAL A 152 -1.19 -15.88 -3.38
CA VAL A 152 -2.58 -16.33 -3.28
C VAL A 152 -3.35 -15.78 -4.48
N PRO A 153 -3.99 -16.64 -5.30
CA PRO A 153 -4.76 -16.20 -6.45
C PRO A 153 -5.84 -15.19 -6.08
N ASP A 154 -6.08 -14.22 -6.97
CA ASP A 154 -7.12 -13.20 -6.81
C ASP A 154 -8.12 -13.23 -7.99
N PRO A 155 -8.78 -14.37 -8.24
CA PRO A 155 -9.69 -14.51 -9.36
C PRO A 155 -10.89 -13.59 -9.21
N ALA A 156 -11.46 -13.14 -10.32
CA ALA A 156 -12.69 -12.35 -10.32
C ALA A 156 -13.79 -13.02 -9.46
N PRO A 157 -14.59 -12.24 -8.72
CA PRO A 157 -15.64 -12.80 -7.88
C PRO A 157 -16.62 -13.59 -8.74
N ALA A 158 -16.96 -14.81 -8.30
CA ALA A 158 -17.86 -15.70 -9.04
C ALA A 158 -19.31 -15.17 -9.14
N ASN A 159 -19.68 -14.14 -8.37
CA ASN A 159 -20.94 -13.38 -8.47
C ASN A 159 -20.85 -12.11 -7.57
N PRO A 160 -21.42 -10.94 -7.93
CA PRO A 160 -21.24 -9.68 -7.18
C PRO A 160 -22.15 -9.53 -5.96
N ALA A 161 -22.84 -10.58 -5.50
CA ALA A 161 -23.78 -10.49 -4.40
C ALA A 161 -23.12 -10.85 -3.06
N ILE A 162 -22.50 -9.87 -2.40
CA ILE A 162 -22.35 -9.91 -0.94
C ILE A 162 -23.44 -9.01 -0.36
N PRO A 163 -24.32 -9.51 0.52
CA PRO A 163 -25.33 -8.68 1.16
C PRO A 163 -24.65 -7.68 2.10
N VAL A 164 -25.00 -6.41 1.95
CA VAL A 164 -24.65 -5.33 2.87
C VAL A 164 -25.22 -5.68 4.26
N PRO A 165 -24.44 -5.62 5.35
CA PRO A 165 -24.99 -5.79 6.69
C PRO A 165 -25.98 -4.66 6.95
N ALA A 166 -27.20 -5.00 7.38
CA ALA A 166 -28.19 -4.00 7.78
C ALA A 166 -27.63 -3.12 8.91
N GLN A 167 -27.79 -1.80 8.74
CA GLN A 167 -27.47 -0.78 9.75
C GLN A 167 -28.38 -0.91 10.97
#